data_AF-A0A553V3V8-F1
#
_entry.id   AF-A0A553V3V8-F1
#
_cell.length_a   1.000
_cell.length_b   1.000
_cell.length_c   1.000
_cell.angle_alpha   90.00
_cell.angle_beta   90.00
_cell.angle_gamma   90.00
#
_symmetry.space_group_name_H-M   'P 1'
#
loop_
_entity.id
_entity.type
_entity.pdbx_description
1 polymer ?
#
loop_
_entity_poly.entity_id
_entity_poly.type
_entity_poly.pdbx_seq_one_letter_code
_entity_poly.pdbx_strand_id
1 'polypeptide(L)'
;MSRPDVEKLTDQLLQFLDEEKIVANPNFTEELYKSGVYSVIDCVFSSMAVHKTVVVPAINRFRKNQSLQDIPELKFTSYLEYARADLERPTKERFDEIASKDFDYRGVIAGRRKVEVVYDVCQRFVHKGLETIHDVQALPKGEPFTCESPGTQGELEKFVMGGIAGVAGYDSPNVKVRGIGLALGAYLVLLLGDETFVKPDTQLFKVMGRIGRWSPRASNVEDFQLVRQAISCAAAQRDVTPASLDNALWAYQSGLQKTASTKVALI
;
A
#
# COMPACT_ATOMS: atom_id res chain seq x y z
N MET A 1 25.17 17.03 -2.27
CA MET A 1 25.01 16.95 -0.80
C MET A 1 25.02 15.47 -0.40
N SER A 2 25.56 15.13 0.76
CA SER A 2 25.65 13.74 1.25
C SER A 2 24.30 13.22 1.73
N ARG A 3 24.12 11.90 1.69
CA ARG A 3 23.00 11.19 2.32
C ARG A 3 23.02 11.45 3.84
N PRO A 4 21.91 11.86 4.48
CA PRO A 4 21.83 12.01 5.92
C PRO A 4 21.76 10.64 6.61
N ASP A 5 22.11 10.59 7.89
CA ASP A 5 21.77 9.47 8.76
C ASP A 5 20.30 9.59 9.26
N VAL A 6 19.86 8.57 9.99
CA VAL A 6 18.48 8.45 10.50
C VAL A 6 18.15 9.55 11.49
N GLU A 7 19.06 9.83 12.43
CA GLU A 7 18.89 10.82 13.50
C GLU A 7 18.66 12.21 12.89
N LYS A 8 19.59 12.66 12.05
CA LYS A 8 19.50 13.96 11.40
C LYS A 8 18.25 14.08 10.53
N LEU A 9 17.90 13.05 9.77
CA LEU A 9 16.71 13.07 8.92
C LEU A 9 15.42 13.13 9.75
N THR A 10 15.41 12.46 10.91
CA THR A 10 14.26 12.47 11.83
C THR A 10 14.09 13.84 12.47
N ASP A 11 15.14 14.46 12.98
CA ASP A 11 15.07 15.80 13.59
C ASP A 11 14.55 16.83 12.58
N GLN A 12 15.04 16.78 11.34
CA GLN A 12 14.60 17.65 10.27
C GLN A 12 13.14 17.39 9.89
N LEU A 13 12.69 16.13 9.91
CA LEU A 13 11.30 15.77 9.67
C LEU A 13 10.41 16.32 10.79
N LEU A 14 10.80 16.17 12.06
CA LEU A 14 10.04 16.68 13.20
C LEU A 14 9.87 18.20 13.15
N GLN A 15 10.96 18.92 12.86
CA GLN A 15 10.90 20.37 12.66
C GLN A 15 9.94 20.73 11.52
N PHE A 16 10.03 20.03 10.38
CA PHE A 16 9.16 20.27 9.24
C PHE A 16 7.68 20.02 9.56
N LEU A 17 7.36 18.98 10.33
CA LEU A 17 5.99 18.69 10.76
C LEU A 17 5.41 19.83 11.60
N ASP A 18 6.20 20.43 12.50
CA ASP A 18 5.78 21.58 13.30
C ASP A 18 5.58 22.85 12.48
N GLU A 19 6.53 23.16 11.60
CA GLU A 19 6.51 24.35 10.76
C GLU A 19 5.30 24.36 9.81
N GLU A 20 5.00 23.21 9.20
CA GLU A 20 3.88 23.05 8.27
C GLU A 20 2.56 22.67 8.97
N LYS A 21 2.58 22.48 10.29
CA LYS A 21 1.43 22.07 11.12
C LYS A 21 0.75 20.79 10.62
N ILE A 22 1.55 19.81 10.22
CA ILE A 22 1.07 18.53 9.72
C ILE A 22 0.67 17.66 10.92
N VAL A 23 -0.59 17.24 10.94
CA VAL A 23 -1.14 16.37 12.00
C VAL A 23 -1.54 15.03 11.40
N ALA A 24 -1.13 13.95 12.06
CA ALA A 24 -1.45 12.59 11.65
C ALA A 24 -2.90 12.22 12.06
N ASN A 25 -3.58 11.41 11.25
CA ASN A 25 -4.93 10.92 11.57
C ASN A 25 -4.84 9.69 12.48
N PRO A 26 -5.21 9.77 13.78
CA PRO A 26 -5.12 8.62 14.66
C PRO A 26 -6.04 7.46 14.24
N ASN A 27 -7.06 7.72 13.43
CA ASN A 27 -8.05 6.73 12.98
C ASN A 27 -7.80 6.24 11.55
N PHE A 28 -6.55 6.32 11.08
CA PHE A 28 -6.19 5.96 9.69
C PHE A 28 -6.71 4.58 9.27
N THR A 29 -6.73 3.58 10.16
CA THR A 29 -7.19 2.23 9.82
C THR A 29 -8.70 2.05 9.79
N GLU A 30 -9.48 2.91 10.46
CA GLU A 30 -10.94 2.91 10.35
C GLU A 30 -11.40 3.32 8.94
N GLU A 31 -10.52 3.98 8.20
CA GLU A 31 -10.75 4.49 6.86
C GLU A 31 -10.39 3.49 5.75
N LEU A 32 -9.74 2.37 6.09
CA LEU A 32 -9.38 1.32 5.15
C LEU A 32 -10.56 0.41 4.79
N TYR A 33 -10.43 -0.31 3.67
CA TYR A 33 -11.40 -1.34 3.30
C TYR A 33 -11.41 -2.49 4.31
N LYS A 34 -12.59 -3.09 4.50
CA LYS A 34 -12.79 -4.11 5.53
C LYS A 34 -12.22 -5.47 5.13
N SER A 35 -12.12 -5.75 3.84
CA SER A 35 -11.69 -7.04 3.31
C SER A 35 -10.32 -6.96 2.64
N GLY A 36 -9.57 -8.06 2.72
CA GLY A 36 -8.29 -8.20 2.00
C GLY A 36 -8.46 -8.08 0.48
N VAL A 37 -9.58 -8.53 -0.07
CA VAL A 37 -9.88 -8.40 -1.51
C VAL A 37 -9.97 -6.93 -1.93
N TYR A 38 -10.71 -6.10 -1.19
CA TYR A 38 -10.83 -4.69 -1.53
C TYR A 38 -9.50 -3.94 -1.30
N SER A 39 -8.70 -4.33 -0.29
CA SER A 39 -7.32 -3.83 -0.14
C SER A 39 -6.43 -4.16 -1.34
N VAL A 40 -6.53 -5.38 -1.90
CA VAL A 40 -5.79 -5.74 -3.12
C VAL A 40 -6.28 -4.94 -4.33
N ILE A 41 -7.60 -4.82 -4.51
CA ILE A 41 -8.18 -4.02 -5.60
C ILE A 41 -7.69 -2.58 -5.51
N ASP A 42 -7.80 -1.96 -4.34
CA ASP A 42 -7.37 -0.58 -4.10
C ASP A 42 -5.88 -0.38 -4.41
N CYS A 43 -5.03 -1.28 -3.89
CA CYS A 43 -3.61 -1.25 -4.16
C CYS A 43 -3.31 -1.25 -5.66
N VAL A 44 -3.85 -2.23 -6.39
CA VAL A 44 -3.55 -2.40 -7.82
C VAL A 44 -4.13 -1.26 -8.65
N PHE A 45 -5.34 -0.80 -8.30
CA PHE A 45 -6.01 0.27 -9.03
C PHE A 45 -5.34 1.63 -8.80
N SER A 46 -4.70 1.84 -7.65
CA SER A 46 -3.94 3.06 -7.33
C SER A 46 -2.68 3.25 -8.17
N SER A 47 -2.17 2.21 -8.83
CA SER A 47 -0.99 2.35 -9.70
C SER A 47 -1.27 3.29 -10.88
N MET A 48 -0.49 4.37 -10.99
CA MET A 48 -0.59 5.33 -12.11
C MET A 48 -2.01 5.88 -12.31
N ALA A 49 -2.76 6.08 -11.23
CA ALA A 49 -4.12 6.63 -11.25
C ALA A 49 -4.28 7.69 -10.16
N VAL A 50 -5.17 8.65 -10.38
CA VAL A 50 -5.60 9.60 -9.35
C VAL A 50 -6.72 8.92 -8.57
N HIS A 51 -6.53 8.64 -7.28
CA HIS A 51 -7.40 7.67 -6.62
C HIS A 51 -8.81 8.22 -6.35
N LYS A 52 -8.95 9.45 -5.85
CA LYS A 52 -10.25 10.16 -5.80
C LYS A 52 -11.09 10.13 -7.10
N THR A 53 -10.48 10.32 -8.28
CA THR A 53 -11.25 10.48 -9.54
C THR A 53 -11.30 9.22 -10.40
N VAL A 54 -10.46 8.23 -10.12
CA VAL A 54 -10.37 6.98 -10.90
C VAL A 54 -10.65 5.76 -10.04
N VAL A 55 -9.96 5.62 -8.91
CA VAL A 55 -9.99 4.40 -8.08
C VAL A 55 -11.28 4.33 -7.29
N VAL A 56 -11.63 5.38 -6.54
CA VAL A 56 -12.88 5.43 -5.76
C VAL A 56 -14.11 5.17 -6.65
N PRO A 57 -14.29 5.83 -7.82
CA PRO A 57 -15.42 5.53 -8.70
C PRO A 57 -15.43 4.09 -9.21
N ALA A 58 -14.27 3.52 -9.57
CA ALA A 58 -14.17 2.14 -10.07
C ALA A 58 -14.55 1.12 -8.98
N ILE A 59 -14.04 1.27 -7.76
CA ILE A 59 -14.38 0.40 -6.62
C ILE A 59 -15.86 0.55 -6.24
N ASN A 60 -16.39 1.78 -6.25
CA ASN A 60 -17.80 2.04 -5.99
C ASN A 60 -18.73 1.35 -7.00
N ARG A 61 -18.33 1.26 -8.27
CA ARG A 61 -19.08 0.53 -9.30
C ARG A 61 -18.99 -0.97 -9.08
N PHE A 62 -17.79 -1.49 -8.83
CA PHE A 62 -17.60 -2.90 -8.53
C PHE A 62 -18.48 -3.35 -7.36
N ARG A 63 -18.48 -2.58 -6.27
CA ARG A 63 -19.33 -2.83 -5.10
C ARG A 63 -20.84 -2.84 -5.38
N LYS A 64 -21.31 -2.06 -6.36
CA LYS A 64 -22.73 -1.99 -6.72
C LYS A 64 -23.16 -3.14 -7.63
N ASN A 65 -22.24 -3.69 -8.41
CA ASN A 65 -22.55 -4.63 -9.48
C ASN A 65 -22.40 -6.11 -9.09
N GLN A 66 -22.03 -6.41 -7.83
CA GLN A 66 -21.46 -7.71 -7.45
C GLN A 66 -22.04 -8.27 -6.14
N SER A 67 -22.01 -9.60 -6.02
CA SER A 67 -22.28 -10.34 -4.77
C SER A 67 -21.13 -10.24 -3.74
N LEU A 68 -19.97 -9.68 -4.12
CA LEU A 68 -18.79 -9.56 -3.27
C LEU A 68 -18.82 -8.26 -2.46
N GLN A 69 -19.47 -8.30 -1.30
CA GLN A 69 -19.53 -7.17 -0.38
C GLN A 69 -18.20 -6.99 0.37
N ASP A 70 -17.81 -5.74 0.62
CA ASP A 70 -16.65 -5.42 1.46
C ASP A 70 -16.94 -5.68 2.94
N ILE A 71 -16.73 -6.93 3.36
CA ILE A 71 -16.89 -7.42 4.73
C ILE A 71 -15.63 -8.19 5.15
N PRO A 72 -15.26 -8.24 6.44
CA PRO A 72 -14.03 -8.90 6.88
C PRO A 72 -13.93 -10.38 6.48
N GLU A 73 -15.07 -11.06 6.35
CA GLU A 73 -15.17 -12.48 5.99
C GLU A 73 -15.06 -12.75 4.48
N LEU A 74 -15.00 -11.69 3.65
CA LEU A 74 -14.87 -11.85 2.21
C LEU A 74 -13.54 -12.54 1.89
N LYS A 75 -13.64 -13.73 1.31
CA LYS A 75 -12.50 -14.58 1.00
C LYS A 75 -11.82 -14.18 -0.31
N PHE A 76 -10.49 -14.31 -0.36
CA PHE A 76 -9.74 -14.22 -1.61
C PHE A 76 -10.22 -15.25 -2.63
N THR A 77 -10.54 -16.48 -2.20
CA THR A 77 -11.11 -17.52 -3.09
C THR A 77 -12.42 -17.08 -3.74
N SER A 78 -13.29 -16.37 -3.02
CA SER A 78 -14.55 -15.85 -3.60
C SER A 78 -14.31 -14.88 -4.75
N TYR A 79 -13.25 -14.05 -4.68
CA TYR A 79 -12.85 -13.21 -5.81
C TYR A 79 -12.31 -14.04 -6.99
N LEU A 80 -11.54 -15.11 -6.71
CA LEU A 80 -11.02 -15.98 -7.78
C LEU A 80 -12.15 -16.70 -8.51
N GLU A 81 -13.12 -17.25 -7.78
CA GLU A 81 -14.32 -17.90 -8.33
C GLU A 81 -15.13 -16.93 -9.18
N TYR A 82 -15.34 -15.72 -8.67
CA TYR A 82 -15.99 -14.64 -9.40
C TYR A 82 -15.31 -14.33 -10.75
N ALA A 83 -13.99 -14.21 -10.74
CA ALA A 83 -13.24 -13.90 -11.95
C ALA A 83 -13.24 -15.05 -12.96
N ARG A 84 -13.17 -16.31 -12.46
CA ARG A 84 -13.09 -17.54 -13.26
C ARG A 84 -14.33 -17.81 -14.09
N ALA A 85 -15.53 -17.63 -13.51
CA ALA A 85 -16.79 -18.01 -14.17
C ALA A 85 -16.71 -19.43 -14.79
N ASP A 86 -16.40 -20.43 -13.95
CA ASP A 86 -16.21 -21.86 -14.29
C ASP A 86 -14.94 -22.23 -15.09
N LEU A 87 -14.05 -21.28 -15.38
CA LEU A 87 -12.74 -21.56 -15.97
C LEU A 87 -11.68 -21.92 -14.91
N GLU A 88 -10.68 -22.72 -15.27
CA GLU A 88 -9.51 -22.95 -14.40
C GLU A 88 -8.70 -21.65 -14.18
N ARG A 89 -8.51 -20.88 -15.27
CA ARG A 89 -7.96 -19.52 -15.25
C ARG A 89 -8.76 -18.64 -16.22
N PRO A 90 -9.10 -17.39 -15.85
CA PRO A 90 -9.82 -16.50 -16.76
C PRO A 90 -9.00 -16.16 -18.01
N THR A 91 -9.68 -16.04 -19.16
CA THR A 91 -9.06 -15.55 -20.40
C THR A 91 -8.85 -14.04 -20.36
N LYS A 92 -8.10 -13.51 -21.32
CA LYS A 92 -7.91 -12.06 -21.48
C LYS A 92 -9.24 -11.34 -21.72
N GLU A 93 -10.12 -11.95 -22.51
CA GLU A 93 -11.45 -11.43 -22.83
C GLU A 93 -12.32 -11.35 -21.57
N ARG A 94 -12.23 -12.36 -20.68
CA ARG A 94 -12.93 -12.32 -19.38
C ARG A 94 -12.42 -11.20 -18.49
N PHE A 95 -11.10 -10.98 -18.41
CA PHE A 95 -10.56 -9.84 -17.68
C PHE A 95 -10.96 -8.49 -18.31
N ASP A 96 -11.00 -8.39 -19.64
CA ASP A 96 -11.49 -7.21 -20.35
C ASP A 96 -12.97 -6.94 -20.05
N GLU A 97 -13.78 -7.99 -19.98
CA GLU A 97 -15.18 -7.92 -19.59
C GLU A 97 -15.31 -7.36 -18.16
N ILE A 98 -14.67 -7.97 -17.17
CA ILE A 98 -14.72 -7.53 -15.76
C ILE A 98 -14.30 -6.06 -15.62
N ALA A 99 -13.16 -5.71 -16.23
CA ALA A 99 -12.64 -4.35 -16.19
C ALA A 99 -13.64 -3.32 -16.76
N SER A 100 -14.41 -3.71 -17.77
CA SER A 100 -15.37 -2.81 -18.43
C SER A 100 -16.76 -2.79 -17.80
N LYS A 101 -17.30 -3.94 -17.43
CA LYS A 101 -18.68 -4.05 -16.92
C LYS A 101 -18.78 -3.75 -15.43
N ASP A 102 -17.81 -4.22 -14.65
CA ASP A 102 -17.90 -4.12 -13.19
C ASP A 102 -17.20 -2.88 -12.66
N PHE A 103 -16.03 -2.56 -13.21
CA PHE A 103 -15.23 -1.43 -12.77
C PHE A 103 -15.44 -0.17 -13.62
N ASP A 104 -15.96 -0.29 -14.85
CA ASP A 104 -15.96 0.78 -15.88
C ASP A 104 -14.57 1.45 -16.02
N TYR A 105 -13.53 0.64 -15.90
CA TYR A 105 -12.15 1.11 -15.91
C TYR A 105 -11.20 0.03 -16.44
N ARG A 106 -10.69 0.26 -17.65
CA ARG A 106 -9.81 -0.66 -18.38
C ARG A 106 -8.32 -0.41 -18.13
N GLY A 107 -7.96 0.04 -16.92
CA GLY A 107 -6.58 0.37 -16.59
C GLY A 107 -5.61 -0.80 -16.76
N VAL A 108 -4.37 -0.48 -17.13
CA VAL A 108 -3.30 -1.45 -17.36
C VAL A 108 -2.08 -1.17 -16.50
N ILE A 109 -1.34 -2.23 -16.17
CA ILE A 109 -0.05 -2.17 -15.48
C ILE A 109 0.85 -3.28 -16.02
N ALA A 110 2.09 -2.93 -16.38
CA ALA A 110 3.05 -3.87 -16.98
C ALA A 110 2.45 -4.68 -18.17
N GLY A 111 1.67 -4.01 -19.02
CA GLY A 111 1.04 -4.60 -20.21
C GLY A 111 -0.17 -5.50 -19.94
N ARG A 112 -0.69 -5.54 -18.71
CA ARG A 112 -1.80 -6.41 -18.26
C ARG A 112 -2.95 -5.58 -17.74
N ARG A 113 -4.17 -6.12 -17.74
CA ARG A 113 -5.28 -5.44 -17.06
C ARG A 113 -5.05 -5.45 -15.56
N LYS A 114 -5.46 -4.38 -14.88
CA LYS A 114 -5.36 -4.31 -13.41
C LYS A 114 -6.13 -5.44 -12.73
N VAL A 115 -7.32 -5.80 -13.21
CA VAL A 115 -8.11 -6.92 -12.66
C VAL A 115 -7.41 -8.28 -12.80
N GLU A 116 -6.58 -8.46 -13.82
CA GLU A 116 -5.75 -9.66 -13.98
C GLU A 116 -4.64 -9.71 -12.91
N VAL A 117 -4.08 -8.56 -12.57
CA VAL A 117 -3.08 -8.45 -11.49
C VAL A 117 -3.73 -8.64 -10.12
N VAL A 118 -4.93 -8.11 -9.89
CA VAL A 118 -5.72 -8.40 -8.67
C VAL A 118 -5.91 -9.90 -8.51
N TYR A 119 -6.34 -10.59 -9.58
CA TYR A 119 -6.52 -12.05 -9.56
C TYR A 119 -5.24 -12.79 -9.16
N ASP A 120 -4.10 -12.45 -9.77
CA ASP A 120 -2.83 -13.09 -9.43
C ASP A 120 -2.39 -12.83 -7.98
N VAL A 121 -2.63 -11.63 -7.44
CA VAL A 121 -2.32 -11.30 -6.04
C VAL A 121 -3.23 -12.10 -5.10
N CYS A 122 -4.54 -12.12 -5.32
CA CYS A 122 -5.48 -12.94 -4.53
C CYS A 122 -5.09 -14.42 -4.58
N GLN A 123 -4.66 -14.92 -5.74
CA GLN A 123 -4.19 -16.30 -5.91
C GLN A 123 -2.96 -16.59 -5.04
N ARG A 124 -2.06 -15.62 -4.80
CA ARG A 124 -0.92 -15.81 -3.89
C ARG A 124 -1.36 -15.97 -2.45
N PHE A 125 -2.31 -15.17 -1.97
CA PHE A 125 -2.85 -15.32 -0.61
C PHE A 125 -3.48 -16.69 -0.40
N VAL A 126 -4.34 -17.13 -1.33
CA VAL A 126 -4.96 -18.47 -1.29
C VAL A 126 -3.92 -19.59 -1.27
N HIS A 127 -2.88 -19.52 -2.13
CA HIS A 127 -1.80 -20.53 -2.11
C HIS A 127 -1.00 -20.55 -0.80
N LYS A 128 -0.94 -19.43 -0.07
CA LYS A 128 -0.29 -19.35 1.24
C LYS A 128 -1.21 -19.85 2.36
N GLY A 129 -2.47 -20.18 2.07
CA GLY A 129 -3.48 -20.59 3.04
C GLY A 129 -4.14 -19.42 3.77
N LEU A 130 -4.06 -18.20 3.21
CA LEU A 130 -4.65 -16.99 3.77
C LEU A 130 -5.91 -16.67 2.97
N GLU A 131 -7.08 -16.71 3.60
CA GLU A 131 -8.36 -16.54 2.91
C GLU A 131 -8.98 -15.17 3.16
N THR A 132 -8.83 -14.61 4.36
CA THR A 132 -9.51 -13.38 4.81
C THR A 132 -8.52 -12.32 5.28
N ILE A 133 -9.01 -11.10 5.54
CA ILE A 133 -8.16 -10.06 6.17
C ILE A 133 -7.68 -10.51 7.55
N HIS A 134 -8.50 -11.25 8.30
CA HIS A 134 -8.15 -11.72 9.63
C HIS A 134 -7.00 -12.73 9.60
N ASP A 135 -6.99 -13.65 8.63
CA ASP A 135 -5.88 -14.59 8.45
C ASP A 135 -4.56 -13.85 8.20
N VAL A 136 -4.62 -12.79 7.39
CA VAL A 136 -3.48 -11.93 7.05
C VAL A 136 -2.99 -11.15 8.27
N GLN A 137 -3.90 -10.56 9.04
CA GLN A 137 -3.58 -9.75 10.22
C GLN A 137 -3.14 -10.60 11.43
N ALA A 138 -3.48 -11.88 11.45
CA ALA A 138 -3.04 -12.84 12.47
C ALA A 138 -1.60 -13.33 12.25
N LEU A 139 -0.98 -13.01 11.11
CA LEU A 139 0.42 -13.36 10.85
C LEU A 139 1.35 -12.75 11.91
N PRO A 140 2.44 -13.45 12.31
CA PRO A 140 3.41 -12.90 13.25
C PRO A 140 3.95 -11.55 12.79
N LYS A 141 3.82 -10.55 13.67
CA LYS A 141 4.40 -9.22 13.48
C LYS A 141 5.90 -9.26 13.76
N GLY A 142 6.63 -8.42 13.04
CA GLY A 142 8.04 -8.16 13.31
C GLY A 142 8.21 -7.10 14.40
N GLU A 143 9.46 -6.73 14.66
CA GLU A 143 9.78 -5.60 15.52
C GLU A 143 9.73 -4.30 14.72
N PRO A 144 9.07 -3.25 15.24
CA PRO A 144 8.98 -1.98 14.54
C PRO A 144 10.35 -1.32 14.38
N PHE A 145 10.48 -0.47 13.36
CA PHE A 145 11.64 0.38 13.18
C PHE A 145 11.66 1.44 14.28
N THR A 146 12.84 1.67 14.85
CA THR A 146 13.07 2.71 15.86
C THR A 146 14.21 3.63 15.41
N CYS A 147 14.47 4.66 16.20
CA CYS A 147 15.61 5.56 15.98
C CYS A 147 16.96 4.82 16.03
N GLU A 148 17.04 3.72 16.79
CA GLU A 148 18.27 2.97 17.06
C GLU A 148 18.38 1.67 16.26
N SER A 149 17.25 1.10 15.83
CA SER A 149 17.20 -0.20 15.18
C SER A 149 16.31 -0.18 13.94
N PRO A 150 16.72 -0.82 12.83
CA PRO A 150 15.85 -1.04 11.68
C PRO A 150 14.77 -2.10 11.95
N GLY A 151 14.62 -2.59 13.19
CA GLY A 151 13.59 -3.58 13.54
C GLY A 151 13.79 -4.92 12.83
N THR A 152 12.72 -5.72 12.79
CA THR A 152 12.68 -6.99 12.06
C THR A 152 11.39 -7.10 11.25
N GLN A 153 11.48 -7.79 10.11
CA GLN A 153 10.34 -7.91 9.19
C GLN A 153 9.31 -8.91 9.73
N GLY A 154 8.03 -8.53 9.72
CA GLY A 154 6.93 -9.45 10.00
C GLY A 154 6.65 -10.42 8.85
N GLU A 155 5.85 -11.45 9.11
CA GLU A 155 5.53 -12.47 8.10
C GLU A 155 4.69 -11.92 6.95
N LEU A 156 3.79 -10.95 7.21
CA LEU A 156 3.05 -10.23 6.17
C LEU A 156 4.01 -9.47 5.24
N GLU A 157 4.91 -8.68 5.82
CA GLU A 157 5.91 -7.91 5.09
C GLU A 157 6.76 -8.83 4.21
N LYS A 158 7.33 -9.91 4.77
CA LYS A 158 8.11 -10.89 4.00
C LYS A 158 7.31 -11.49 2.85
N PHE A 159 6.07 -11.89 3.12
CA PHE A 159 5.20 -12.51 2.13
C PHE A 159 4.86 -11.54 0.98
N VAL A 160 4.52 -10.29 1.28
CA VAL A 160 4.15 -9.32 0.25
C VAL A 160 5.39 -8.77 -0.48
N MET A 161 6.41 -8.34 0.25
CA MET A 161 7.60 -7.69 -0.33
C MET A 161 8.51 -8.70 -1.03
N GLY A 162 8.72 -9.87 -0.42
CA GLY A 162 9.46 -10.98 -1.03
C GLY A 162 8.59 -11.80 -1.97
N GLY A 163 7.53 -12.40 -1.45
CA GLY A 163 6.68 -13.37 -2.14
C GLY A 163 5.87 -12.84 -3.33
N ILE A 164 5.35 -11.60 -3.24
CA ILE A 164 4.48 -11.01 -4.27
C ILE A 164 5.24 -10.00 -5.13
N ALA A 165 5.93 -9.04 -4.52
CA ALA A 165 6.63 -7.96 -5.23
C ALA A 165 8.01 -8.37 -5.76
N GLY A 166 8.64 -9.39 -5.17
CA GLY A 166 9.98 -9.85 -5.55
C GLY A 166 11.05 -8.77 -5.35
N VAL A 167 11.02 -8.08 -4.20
CA VAL A 167 11.99 -7.05 -3.83
C VAL A 167 13.27 -7.72 -3.33
N ALA A 168 14.42 -7.32 -3.88
CA ALA A 168 15.72 -7.80 -3.43
C ALA A 168 15.96 -7.43 -1.96
N GLY A 169 16.54 -8.36 -1.18
CA GLY A 169 16.69 -8.20 0.27
C GLY A 169 15.53 -8.77 1.10
N TYR A 170 14.53 -9.37 0.45
CA TYR A 170 13.52 -10.23 1.07
C TYR A 170 13.65 -11.65 0.50
N ASP A 171 13.10 -12.65 1.21
CA ASP A 171 12.98 -14.02 0.70
C ASP A 171 12.06 -14.05 -0.54
N SER A 172 12.66 -13.85 -1.72
CA SER A 172 11.93 -13.75 -2.98
C SER A 172 11.85 -15.12 -3.65
N PRO A 173 10.65 -15.63 -3.98
CA PRO A 173 10.52 -16.77 -4.85
C PRO A 173 11.00 -16.40 -6.27
N ASN A 174 11.33 -17.42 -7.08
CA ASN A 174 11.75 -17.24 -8.48
C ASN A 174 10.66 -16.59 -9.37
N VAL A 175 9.43 -16.43 -8.88
CA VAL A 175 8.29 -15.91 -9.66
C VAL A 175 7.50 -14.89 -8.85
N LYS A 176 7.70 -13.60 -9.13
CA LYS A 176 6.90 -12.48 -8.60
C LYS A 176 5.61 -12.24 -9.39
N VAL A 177 4.69 -11.45 -8.86
CA VAL A 177 3.51 -10.97 -9.62
C VAL A 177 3.90 -9.79 -10.49
N ARG A 178 3.93 -9.97 -11.82
CA ARG A 178 4.23 -8.89 -12.76
C ARG A 178 3.18 -7.79 -12.65
N GLY A 179 3.65 -6.59 -12.29
CA GLY A 179 2.81 -5.43 -11.99
C GLY A 179 2.99 -4.93 -10.56
N ILE A 180 3.40 -5.79 -9.63
CA ILE A 180 3.66 -5.38 -8.23
C ILE A 180 5.16 -5.19 -8.04
N GLY A 181 5.57 -3.95 -7.78
CA GLY A 181 6.95 -3.59 -7.41
C GLY A 181 7.03 -3.01 -6.01
N LEU A 182 8.21 -2.51 -5.62
CA LEU A 182 8.52 -1.99 -4.28
C LEU A 182 7.40 -1.09 -3.70
N ALA A 183 7.01 -0.03 -4.41
CA ALA A 183 6.02 0.92 -3.91
C ALA A 183 4.60 0.34 -3.77
N LEU A 184 4.19 -0.58 -4.65
CA LEU A 184 2.87 -1.22 -4.55
C LEU A 184 2.85 -2.34 -3.52
N GLY A 185 3.92 -3.12 -3.39
CA GLY A 185 4.06 -4.09 -2.31
C GLY A 185 3.98 -3.40 -0.95
N ALA A 186 4.73 -2.31 -0.78
CA ALA A 186 4.69 -1.48 0.43
C ALA A 186 3.28 -0.96 0.72
N TYR A 187 2.56 -0.52 -0.31
CA TYR A 187 1.19 -0.06 -0.15
C TYR A 187 0.25 -1.16 0.30
N LEU A 188 0.40 -2.34 -0.30
CA LEU A 188 -0.43 -3.50 0.02
C LEU A 188 -0.24 -3.95 1.47
N VAL A 189 1.00 -3.94 1.99
CA VAL A 189 1.26 -4.24 3.42
C VAL A 189 0.47 -3.31 4.33
N LEU A 190 0.53 -2.01 4.05
CA LEU A 190 -0.20 -0.99 4.82
C LEU A 190 -1.73 -1.16 4.68
N LEU A 191 -2.25 -1.40 3.48
CA LEU A 191 -3.68 -1.62 3.24
C LEU A 191 -4.23 -2.91 3.86
N LEU A 192 -3.36 -3.85 4.20
CA LEU A 192 -3.74 -5.08 4.89
C LEU A 192 -3.69 -4.92 6.43
N GLY A 193 -3.40 -3.72 6.92
CA GLY A 193 -3.53 -3.33 8.33
C GLY A 193 -2.24 -3.35 9.14
N ASP A 194 -1.06 -3.41 8.49
CA ASP A 194 0.20 -3.20 9.21
C ASP A 194 0.49 -1.71 9.38
N GLU A 195 0.00 -1.15 10.49
CA GLU A 195 0.19 0.26 10.84
C GLU A 195 1.64 0.62 11.20
N THR A 196 2.48 -0.38 11.45
CA THR A 196 3.91 -0.16 11.74
C THR A 196 4.73 0.05 10.46
N PHE A 197 4.10 -0.17 9.30
CA PHE A 197 4.75 -0.04 8.00
C PHE A 197 4.65 1.39 7.45
N VAL A 198 5.68 1.79 6.71
CA VAL A 198 5.73 3.06 5.97
C VAL A 198 5.81 2.72 4.49
N LYS A 199 5.12 3.48 3.63
CA LYS A 199 5.16 3.29 2.18
C LYS A 199 5.85 4.50 1.52
N PRO A 200 7.20 4.53 1.49
CA PRO A 200 7.93 5.49 0.68
C PRO A 200 7.61 5.33 -0.81
N ASP A 201 6.75 6.20 -1.33
CA ASP A 201 6.49 6.36 -2.75
C ASP A 201 7.27 7.57 -3.31
N THR A 202 7.14 7.82 -4.61
CA THR A 202 7.84 8.94 -5.26
C THR A 202 7.48 10.32 -4.71
N GLN A 203 6.28 10.50 -4.13
CA GLN A 203 5.91 11.77 -3.51
C GLN A 203 6.59 11.90 -2.15
N LEU A 204 6.57 10.84 -1.36
CA LEU A 204 7.25 10.84 -0.06
C LEU A 204 8.76 11.01 -0.22
N PHE A 205 9.39 10.36 -1.21
CA PHE A 205 10.80 10.58 -1.52
C PHE A 205 11.13 12.03 -1.90
N LYS A 206 10.23 12.74 -2.58
CA LYS A 206 10.42 14.19 -2.87
C LYS A 206 10.40 15.02 -1.60
N VAL A 207 9.44 14.75 -0.70
CA VAL A 207 9.32 15.43 0.59
C VAL A 207 10.58 15.19 1.42
N MET A 208 10.97 13.92 1.58
CA MET A 208 12.13 13.53 2.39
C MET A 208 13.45 14.00 1.78
N GLY A 209 13.55 14.05 0.45
CA GLY A 209 14.70 14.65 -0.23
C GLY A 209 14.83 16.15 0.05
N ARG A 210 13.71 16.88 0.07
CA ARG A 210 13.67 18.31 0.42
C ARG A 210 14.05 18.54 1.89
N ILE A 211 13.47 17.78 2.80
CA ILE A 211 13.74 17.83 4.25
C ILE A 211 15.22 17.53 4.53
N GLY A 212 15.70 16.38 4.03
CA GLY A 212 17.06 15.90 4.23
C GLY A 212 18.13 16.60 3.37
N ARG A 213 17.72 17.50 2.47
CA ARG A 213 18.58 18.18 1.49
C ARG A 213 19.45 17.19 0.68
N TRP A 214 18.84 16.10 0.24
CA TRP A 214 19.48 15.04 -0.55
C TRP A 214 18.53 14.50 -1.62
N SER A 215 19.02 13.62 -2.48
CA SER A 215 18.25 13.10 -3.62
C SER A 215 18.04 11.58 -3.48
N PRO A 216 17.09 11.13 -2.64
CA PRO A 216 16.82 9.70 -2.49
C PRO A 216 16.26 9.10 -3.79
N ARG A 217 16.59 7.83 -4.04
CA ARG A 217 16.16 7.10 -5.24
C ARG A 217 15.08 6.09 -4.86
N ALA A 218 13.89 6.22 -5.45
CA ALA A 218 12.76 5.36 -5.13
C ALA A 218 12.95 3.87 -5.44
N SER A 219 13.91 3.51 -6.30
CA SER A 219 14.27 2.12 -6.60
C SER A 219 15.41 1.58 -5.73
N ASN A 220 16.01 2.41 -4.87
CA ASN A 220 17.12 2.01 -4.01
C ASN A 220 16.57 1.54 -2.65
N VAL A 221 16.87 0.29 -2.29
CA VAL A 221 16.37 -0.33 -1.05
C VAL A 221 16.93 0.36 0.18
N GLU A 222 18.18 0.82 0.17
CA GLU A 222 18.76 1.51 1.33
C GLU A 222 18.10 2.86 1.59
N ASP A 223 17.82 3.63 0.53
CA ASP A 223 17.10 4.90 0.62
C ASP A 223 15.66 4.66 1.12
N PHE A 224 15.02 3.59 0.65
CA PHE A 224 13.72 3.15 1.14
C PHE A 224 13.74 2.84 2.65
N GLN A 225 14.73 2.05 3.11
CA GLN A 225 14.84 1.70 4.53
C GLN A 225 15.18 2.91 5.40
N LEU A 226 16.05 3.81 4.94
CA LEU A 226 16.37 5.05 5.66
C LEU A 226 15.12 5.93 5.83
N VAL A 227 14.33 6.13 4.76
CA VAL A 227 13.10 6.93 4.85
C VAL A 227 12.08 6.26 5.77
N ARG A 228 11.88 4.94 5.65
CA ARG A 228 10.99 4.18 6.55
C ARG A 228 11.42 4.33 8.01
N GLN A 229 12.71 4.20 8.31
CA GLN A 229 13.22 4.30 9.67
C GLN A 229 13.03 5.70 10.25
N ALA A 230 13.36 6.74 9.49
CA ALA A 230 13.20 8.12 9.93
C ALA A 230 11.73 8.47 10.22
N ILE A 231 10.80 8.05 9.35
CA ILE A 231 9.37 8.25 9.57
C ILE A 231 8.88 7.45 10.78
N SER A 232 9.33 6.21 10.95
CA SER A 232 8.93 5.39 12.10
C SER A 232 9.43 5.98 13.42
N CYS A 233 10.68 6.47 13.47
CA CYS A 233 11.24 7.17 14.62
C CYS A 233 10.46 8.46 14.91
N ALA A 234 10.15 9.28 13.91
CA ALA A 234 9.35 10.50 14.09
C ALA A 234 7.93 10.20 14.59
N ALA A 235 7.30 9.13 14.09
CA ALA A 235 5.97 8.70 14.52
C ALA A 235 5.96 8.30 16.00
N ALA A 236 6.97 7.53 16.44
CA ALA A 236 7.14 7.16 17.84
C ALA A 236 7.31 8.39 18.76
N GLN A 237 8.09 9.39 18.34
CA GLN A 237 8.26 10.64 19.11
C GLN A 237 7.00 11.52 19.16
N ARG A 238 6.02 11.27 18.28
CA ARG A 238 4.75 11.98 18.19
C ARG A 238 3.56 11.21 18.78
N ASP A 239 3.80 10.01 19.32
CA ASP A 239 2.77 9.11 19.81
C ASP A 239 1.69 8.80 18.75
N VAL A 240 2.13 8.56 17.51
CA VAL A 240 1.28 8.15 16.38
C VAL A 240 1.86 6.94 15.66
N THR A 241 1.06 6.26 14.84
CA THR A 241 1.56 5.11 14.07
C THR A 241 2.35 5.56 12.83
N PRO A 242 3.37 4.80 12.40
CA PRO A 242 4.13 5.09 11.19
C PRO A 242 3.25 5.26 9.93
N ALA A 243 2.24 4.39 9.75
CA ALA A 243 1.31 4.49 8.63
C ALA A 243 0.47 5.77 8.67
N SER A 244 0.05 6.21 9.86
CA SER A 244 -0.70 7.47 10.02
C SER A 244 0.16 8.68 9.65
N LEU A 245 1.43 8.70 10.06
CA LEU A 245 2.36 9.77 9.70
C LEU A 245 2.73 9.78 8.21
N ASP A 246 2.96 8.60 7.62
CA ASP A 246 3.13 8.41 6.18
C ASP A 246 1.98 9.03 5.38
N ASN A 247 0.74 8.67 5.75
CA ASN A 247 -0.46 9.19 5.11
C ASN A 247 -0.58 10.72 5.25
N ALA A 248 -0.23 11.28 6.41
CA ALA A 248 -0.28 12.72 6.64
C ALA A 248 0.72 13.48 5.76
N LEU A 249 1.96 12.98 5.65
CA LEU A 249 2.99 13.53 4.75
C LEU A 249 2.56 13.43 3.29
N TRP A 250 1.94 12.31 2.90
CA TRP A 250 1.41 12.13 1.56
C TRP A 250 0.26 13.11 1.26
N ALA A 251 -0.67 13.29 2.19
CA ALA A 251 -1.80 14.22 2.05
C ALA A 251 -1.32 15.68 1.95
N TYR A 252 -0.31 16.05 2.74
CA TYR A 252 0.37 17.34 2.62
C TYR A 252 0.95 17.53 1.20
N GLN A 253 1.74 16.56 0.73
CA GLN A 253 2.44 16.66 -0.56
C GLN A 253 1.48 16.64 -1.76
N SER A 254 0.34 15.97 -1.61
CA SER A 254 -0.74 15.93 -2.61
C SER A 254 -1.63 17.19 -2.57
N GLY A 255 -1.41 18.09 -1.61
CA GLY A 255 -2.18 19.33 -1.46
C GLY A 255 -3.55 19.16 -0.81
N LEU A 256 -3.87 17.98 -0.28
CA LEU A 256 -5.17 17.65 0.31
C LEU A 256 -5.39 18.28 1.68
N GLN A 257 -4.31 18.55 2.43
CA GLN A 257 -4.41 19.24 3.73
C GLN A 257 -4.76 20.73 3.63
N LYS A 258 -4.54 21.39 2.48
CA LYS A 258 -4.80 22.83 2.31
C LYS A 258 -6.28 23.17 2.11
N THR A 259 -7.14 22.17 1.94
CA THR A 259 -8.59 22.33 1.74
C THR A 259 -9.37 21.86 2.96
N ALA A 260 -9.23 22.54 4.10
CA ALA A 260 -9.99 22.25 5.30
C ALA A 260 -11.48 22.63 5.12
N SER A 261 -12.31 21.70 4.65
CA SER A 261 -13.78 21.64 4.89
C SER A 261 -14.45 20.39 4.29
N THR A 262 -13.72 19.33 3.92
CA THR A 262 -14.36 18.13 3.38
C THR A 262 -13.78 16.92 4.10
N LYS A 263 -14.65 15.98 4.49
CA LYS A 263 -14.28 14.60 4.86
C LYS A 263 -13.02 14.20 4.12
N VAL A 264 -12.00 13.80 4.89
CA VAL A 264 -10.66 13.45 4.41
C VAL A 264 -10.81 12.73 3.08
N ALA A 265 -10.30 13.37 2.02
CA ALA A 265 -10.20 12.76 0.72
C ALA A 265 -9.15 11.66 0.86
N LEU A 266 -9.65 10.45 1.09
CA LEU A 266 -8.85 9.26 1.29
C LEU A 266 -8.42 8.72 -0.05
N ILE A 267 -7.12 8.92 -0.27
CA ILE A 267 -6.28 8.33 -1.31
C ILE A 267 -6.74 8.71 -2.73
#